data_AF-A0A183DE86-F1
#
_entry.id   AF-A0A183DE86-F1
#
_cell.length_a   1.000
_cell.length_b   1.000
_cell.length_c   1.000
_cell.angle_alpha   90.00
_cell.angle_beta   90.00
_cell.angle_gamma   90.00
#
_symmetry.space_group_name_H-M   'P 1'
#
loop_
_entity.id
_entity.type
_entity.pdbx_description
1 polymer ?
#
loop_
_entity_poly.entity_id
_entity_poly.type
_entity_poly.pdbx_seq_one_letter_code
_entity_poly.pdbx_strand_id
1 'polypeptide(L)'
;MVSPHGIPSDLLDRILIIVTKPYKTEEILEIVMVRAEAEGVKLDEQAIAYLSKLGTDTSLRYVVQLLTPAKLLAQVNGRDTVTKEDVQQCAELFIDAKTSAQLALSRKSDGQAAPDVSAAPAATSTGATTTIQQQQTKTDSANDVEDVPMETSKA
;
A
#
# COMPACT_ATOMS: atom_id res chain seq x y z
N MET A 1 -27.48 30.86 11.29
CA MET A 1 -26.30 31.66 10.91
C MET A 1 -25.65 30.95 9.73
N VAL A 2 -26.04 31.29 8.50
CA VAL A 2 -25.46 30.70 7.29
C VAL A 2 -24.77 31.83 6.56
N SER A 3 -23.48 32.01 6.84
CA SER A 3 -22.64 32.94 6.10
C SER A 3 -22.01 32.18 4.92
N PRO A 4 -22.00 32.74 3.70
CA PRO A 4 -21.38 32.08 2.55
C PRO A 4 -19.94 31.71 2.86
N HIS A 5 -19.56 30.45 2.60
CA HIS A 5 -18.22 29.91 2.87
C HIS A 5 -17.74 30.04 4.33
N GLY A 6 -18.62 30.35 5.29
CA GLY A 6 -18.25 30.60 6.68
C GLY A 6 -17.57 31.96 6.93
N ILE A 7 -17.61 32.89 5.97
CA ILE A 7 -16.96 34.20 6.06
C ILE A 7 -18.00 35.29 6.38
N PRO A 8 -17.75 36.21 7.34
CA PRO A 8 -18.62 37.37 7.58
C PRO A 8 -18.82 38.22 6.33
N SER A 9 -20.01 38.82 6.17
CA SER A 9 -20.38 39.57 4.96
C SER A 9 -19.45 40.76 4.66
N ASP A 10 -18.96 41.47 5.68
CA ASP A 10 -18.02 42.59 5.51
C ASP A 10 -16.67 42.15 4.91
N LEU A 11 -16.24 40.91 5.16
CA LEU A 11 -15.03 40.36 4.53
C LEU A 11 -15.30 39.86 3.12
N LEU A 12 -16.48 39.32 2.86
CA LEU A 12 -16.87 38.85 1.52
C LEU A 12 -16.83 40.00 0.50
N ASP A 13 -17.30 41.19 0.90
CA ASP A 13 -17.30 42.38 0.05
C ASP A 13 -15.89 42.92 -0.28
N ARG A 14 -14.85 42.47 0.45
CA ARG A 14 -13.44 42.87 0.26
C ARG A 14 -12.60 41.82 -0.47
N ILE A 15 -13.17 40.69 -0.85
CA ILE A 15 -12.44 39.56 -1.45
C ILE A 15 -12.83 39.39 -2.92
N LEU A 16 -11.84 39.23 -3.80
CA LEU A 16 -12.06 38.79 -5.17
C LEU A 16 -12.12 37.26 -5.23
N ILE A 17 -13.27 36.71 -5.62
CA ILE A 17 -13.46 35.26 -5.74
C ILE A 17 -13.06 34.81 -7.15
N ILE A 18 -12.04 33.96 -7.24
CA ILE A 18 -11.65 33.27 -8.48
C ILE A 18 -12.05 31.81 -8.36
N VAL A 19 -12.99 31.36 -9.20
CA VAL A 19 -13.56 30.01 -9.13
C VAL A 19 -12.69 29.02 -9.90
N THR A 20 -12.24 27.97 -9.22
CA THR A 20 -11.59 26.81 -9.87
C THR A 20 -12.62 25.79 -10.33
N LYS A 21 -12.39 25.18 -11.48
CA LYS A 21 -13.23 24.09 -12.01
C LYS A 21 -12.60 22.73 -11.69
N PRO A 22 -13.41 21.65 -11.58
CA PRO A 22 -12.86 20.30 -11.48
C PRO A 22 -12.10 19.94 -12.75
N TYR A 23 -11.04 19.16 -12.60
CA TYR A 23 -10.22 18.68 -13.72
C TYR A 23 -10.98 17.69 -14.58
N LYS A 24 -10.76 17.76 -15.89
CA LYS A 24 -11.20 16.76 -16.86
C LYS A 24 -10.27 15.54 -16.85
N THR A 25 -10.74 14.41 -17.37
CA THR A 25 -9.94 13.17 -17.45
C THR A 25 -8.64 13.35 -18.24
N GLU A 26 -8.64 14.17 -19.30
CA GLU A 26 -7.46 14.51 -20.09
C GLU A 26 -6.42 15.28 -19.25
N GLU A 27 -6.86 16.27 -18.48
CA GLU A 27 -5.99 17.07 -17.59
C GLU A 27 -5.43 16.20 -16.45
N ILE A 28 -6.23 15.26 -15.93
CA ILE A 28 -5.78 14.29 -14.91
C ILE A 28 -4.63 13.44 -15.47
N LEU A 29 -4.75 12.98 -16.72
CA LEU A 29 -3.71 12.18 -17.37
C LEU A 29 -2.38 12.94 -17.44
N GLU A 30 -2.41 14.19 -17.91
CA GLU A 30 -1.22 15.05 -17.97
C GLU A 30 -0.60 15.28 -16.59
N ILE A 31 -1.43 15.57 -15.57
CA ILE A 31 -0.94 15.76 -14.20
C ILE A 31 -0.26 14.48 -13.68
N VAL A 32 -0.85 13.31 -13.94
CA VAL A 32 -0.27 12.02 -13.53
C VAL A 32 1.06 11.77 -14.24
N MET A 33 1.19 12.10 -15.52
CA MET A 33 2.45 11.97 -16.25
C MET A 33 3.55 12.86 -15.65
N VAL A 34 3.26 14.14 -15.42
CA VAL A 34 4.24 15.07 -14.82
C VAL A 34 4.64 14.62 -13.42
N ARG A 35 3.69 14.07 -12.65
CA ARG A 35 3.98 13.54 -11.30
C ARG A 35 4.81 12.26 -11.35
N ALA A 36 4.52 11.36 -12.27
CA ALA A 36 5.30 10.14 -12.47
C ALA A 36 6.75 10.46 -12.87
N GLU A 37 6.95 11.45 -13.73
CA GLU A 37 8.30 11.94 -14.09
C GLU A 37 9.02 12.53 -12.87
N ALA A 38 8.35 13.37 -12.08
CA ALA A 38 8.93 13.99 -10.89
C ALA A 38 9.31 12.95 -9.80
N GLU A 39 8.52 11.89 -9.64
CA GLU A 39 8.78 10.79 -8.69
C GLU A 39 9.69 9.67 -9.26
N GLY A 40 10.08 9.80 -10.52
CA GLY A 40 10.88 8.80 -11.25
C GLY A 40 10.18 7.44 -11.30
N VAL A 41 8.87 7.42 -11.55
CA VAL A 41 8.05 6.21 -11.72
C VAL A 41 7.86 5.97 -13.21
N LYS A 42 8.31 4.81 -13.71
CA LYS A 42 8.03 4.38 -15.07
C LYS A 42 6.68 3.70 -15.11
N LEU A 43 5.70 4.32 -15.75
CA LEU A 43 4.35 3.79 -15.91
C LEU A 43 4.16 3.25 -17.33
N ASP A 44 3.46 2.12 -17.44
CA ASP A 44 2.93 1.65 -18.72
C ASP A 44 1.72 2.49 -19.17
N GLU A 45 1.46 2.56 -20.48
CA GLU A 45 0.37 3.33 -21.06
C GLU A 45 -1.00 2.86 -20.53
N GLN A 46 -1.17 1.55 -20.32
CA GLN A 46 -2.38 0.98 -19.74
C GLN A 46 -2.57 1.39 -18.27
N ALA A 47 -1.47 1.54 -17.51
CA ALA A 47 -1.51 1.98 -16.12
C ALA A 47 -1.94 3.45 -16.03
N ILE A 48 -1.43 4.30 -16.92
CA ILE A 48 -1.81 5.72 -16.98
C ILE A 48 -3.30 5.89 -17.31
N ALA A 49 -3.80 5.16 -18.31
CA ALA A 49 -5.22 5.19 -18.68
C ALA A 49 -6.14 4.67 -17.55
N TYR A 50 -5.67 3.75 -16.72
CA TYR A 50 -6.41 3.28 -15.56
C TYR A 50 -6.40 4.30 -14.42
N LEU A 51 -5.24 4.91 -14.12
CA LEU A 51 -5.09 5.96 -13.12
C LEU A 51 -5.97 7.18 -13.41
N SER A 52 -6.12 7.57 -14.68
CA SER A 52 -6.97 8.72 -15.06
C SER A 52 -8.47 8.46 -14.84
N LYS A 53 -8.94 7.24 -15.15
CA LYS A 53 -10.31 6.81 -14.83
C LYS A 53 -10.53 6.78 -13.32
N LEU A 54 -9.61 6.16 -12.58
CA LEU A 54 -9.68 6.08 -11.13
C LEU A 54 -9.70 7.48 -10.48
N GLY A 55 -8.96 8.45 -11.02
CA GLY A 55 -8.94 9.83 -10.54
C GLY A 55 -10.22 10.60 -10.79
N THR A 56 -10.98 10.21 -11.81
CA THR A 56 -12.31 10.77 -12.10
C THR A 56 -13.35 10.22 -11.11
N ASP A 57 -13.27 8.92 -10.79
CA ASP A 57 -14.22 8.26 -9.89
C ASP A 57 -13.98 8.61 -8.41
N THR A 58 -12.72 8.87 -8.04
CA THR A 58 -12.29 9.13 -6.65
C THR A 58 -11.81 10.58 -6.48
N SER A 59 -10.50 10.81 -6.45
CA SER A 59 -9.88 12.12 -6.39
C SER A 59 -8.48 12.10 -6.98
N LEU A 60 -8.05 13.22 -7.56
CA LEU A 60 -6.67 13.37 -8.06
C LEU A 60 -5.61 13.14 -6.96
N ARG A 61 -5.90 13.54 -5.72
CA ARG A 61 -4.99 13.32 -4.58
C ARG A 61 -4.70 11.84 -4.36
N TYR A 62 -5.74 11.01 -4.39
CA TYR A 62 -5.62 9.58 -4.17
C TYR A 62 -4.76 8.93 -5.25
N VAL A 63 -4.97 9.28 -6.53
CA VAL A 63 -4.19 8.76 -7.65
C VAL A 63 -2.70 9.07 -7.53
N VAL A 64 -2.35 10.32 -7.18
CA VAL A 64 -0.94 10.70 -6.99
C VAL A 64 -0.31 9.93 -5.82
N GLN A 65 -1.06 9.71 -4.75
CA GLN A 65 -0.59 8.92 -3.61
C GLN A 65 -0.37 7.44 -3.94
N LEU A 66 -1.04 6.89 -4.95
CA LEU A 66 -0.85 5.50 -5.39
C LEU A 66 0.44 5.28 -6.21
N LEU A 67 1.07 6.34 -6.74
CA LEU A 67 2.26 6.21 -7.58
C LEU A 67 3.45 5.59 -6.83
N THR A 68 3.71 6.07 -5.61
CA THR A 68 4.81 5.59 -4.76
C THR A 68 4.64 4.11 -4.34
N PRO A 69 3.49 3.67 -3.77
CA PRO A 69 3.30 2.27 -3.43
C PRO A 69 3.24 1.36 -4.67
N ALA A 70 2.72 1.82 -5.81
CA ALA A 70 2.73 1.05 -7.05
C ALA A 70 4.16 0.82 -7.57
N LYS A 71 5.04 1.82 -7.47
CA LYS A 71 6.48 1.67 -7.75
C LYS A 71 7.13 0.64 -6.83
N LEU A 72 6.84 0.68 -5.54
CA LEU A 72 7.38 -0.30 -4.59
C LEU A 72 6.90 -1.72 -4.90
N LEU A 73 5.63 -1.89 -5.27
CA LEU A 73 5.06 -3.18 -5.63
C LEU A 73 5.71 -3.74 -6.89
N ALA A 74 5.94 -2.91 -7.91
CA ALA A 74 6.71 -3.30 -9.09
C ALA A 74 8.13 -3.74 -8.72
N GLN A 75 8.83 -2.99 -7.86
CA GLN A 75 10.18 -3.32 -7.41
C GLN A 75 10.25 -4.65 -6.64
N VAL A 76 9.27 -4.93 -5.77
CA VAL A 76 9.16 -6.22 -5.08
C VAL A 76 8.98 -7.37 -6.05
N ASN A 77 8.26 -7.14 -7.16
CA ASN A 77 8.10 -8.11 -8.25
C ASN A 77 9.31 -8.16 -9.20
N GLY A 78 10.40 -7.45 -8.90
CA GLY A 78 11.62 -7.40 -9.72
C GLY A 78 11.47 -6.61 -11.03
N ARG A 79 10.42 -5.78 -11.15
CA ARG A 79 10.15 -4.92 -12.31
C ARG A 79 10.40 -3.46 -11.96
N ASP A 80 10.92 -2.68 -12.91
CA ASP A 80 11.11 -1.23 -12.73
C ASP A 80 9.97 -0.41 -13.37
N THR A 81 9.15 -1.05 -14.20
CA THR A 81 7.96 -0.47 -14.83
C THR A 81 6.70 -0.97 -14.14
N VAL A 82 5.86 -0.02 -13.74
CA VAL A 82 4.56 -0.25 -13.10
C VAL A 82 3.53 -0.57 -14.17
N THR A 83 2.85 -1.71 -14.03
CA THR A 83 1.78 -2.14 -14.93
C THR A 83 0.40 -1.84 -14.33
N LYS A 84 -0.65 -2.04 -15.13
CA LYS A 84 -2.04 -1.83 -14.69
C LYS A 84 -2.40 -2.70 -13.49
N GLU A 85 -1.90 -3.93 -13.44
CA GLU A 85 -2.17 -4.89 -12.37
C GLU A 85 -1.62 -4.42 -11.03
N ASP A 86 -0.43 -3.81 -11.03
CA ASP A 86 0.19 -3.26 -9.82
C ASP A 86 -0.66 -2.13 -9.25
N VAL A 87 -1.16 -1.24 -10.12
CA VAL A 87 -2.05 -0.14 -9.71
C VAL A 87 -3.39 -0.67 -9.17
N GLN A 88 -3.95 -1.70 -9.81
CA GLN A 88 -5.20 -2.31 -9.34
C GLN A 88 -5.03 -2.95 -7.96
N GLN A 89 -3.93 -3.69 -7.74
CA GLN A 89 -3.61 -4.25 -6.43
C GLN A 89 -3.43 -3.15 -5.38
N CYS A 90 -2.73 -2.05 -5.71
CA CYS A 90 -2.61 -0.92 -4.80
C CYS A 90 -3.97 -0.27 -4.49
N ALA A 91 -4.87 -0.16 -5.47
CA ALA A 91 -6.20 0.39 -5.26
C ALA A 91 -7.09 -0.51 -4.36
N GLU A 92 -6.89 -1.83 -4.41
CA GLU A 92 -7.55 -2.78 -3.52
C GLU A 92 -7.02 -2.71 -2.08
N LEU A 93 -5.70 -2.51 -1.92
CA LEU A 93 -5.07 -2.42 -0.60
C LEU A 93 -5.30 -1.07 0.08
N PHE A 94 -5.26 0.03 -0.67
CA PHE A 94 -5.39 1.38 -0.16
C PHE A 94 -6.72 1.97 -0.59
N ILE A 95 -7.72 1.91 0.28
CA ILE A 95 -9.06 2.46 0.00
C ILE A 95 -9.10 4.00 0.10
N ASP A 96 -9.95 4.63 -0.70
CA ASP A 96 -10.16 6.08 -0.66
C ASP A 96 -11.04 6.52 0.52
N ALA A 97 -11.07 7.84 0.78
CA ALA A 97 -11.81 8.40 1.91
C ALA A 97 -13.33 8.18 1.82
N LYS A 98 -13.91 8.17 0.61
CA LYS A 98 -15.37 8.02 0.44
C LYS A 98 -15.77 6.56 0.68
N THR A 99 -15.05 5.62 0.08
CA THR A 99 -15.32 4.19 0.26
C THR A 99 -15.05 3.74 1.69
N SER A 100 -13.98 4.23 2.33
CA SER A 100 -13.70 3.92 3.74
C SER A 100 -14.78 4.42 4.69
N ALA A 101 -15.31 5.63 4.47
CA ALA A 101 -16.43 6.15 5.25
C ALA A 101 -17.69 5.29 5.08
N GLN A 102 -18.00 4.85 3.85
CA GLN A 102 -19.14 3.96 3.58
C GLN A 102 -18.98 2.60 4.27
N LEU A 103 -17.79 2.00 4.18
CA LEU A 103 -17.47 0.74 4.84
C LEU A 103 -17.58 0.84 6.37
N ALA A 104 -17.14 1.97 6.94
CA ALA A 104 -17.26 2.23 8.38
C ALA A 104 -18.72 2.35 8.82
N LEU A 105 -19.57 2.99 8.01
CA LEU A 105 -20.99 3.14 8.28
C LEU A 105 -21.73 1.79 8.17
N SER A 106 -21.42 0.99 7.15
CA SER A 106 -22.04 -0.33 6.96
C SER A 106 -21.63 -1.33 8.06
N ARG A 107 -20.41 -1.23 8.59
CA ARG A 107 -20.01 -2.03 9.76
C ARG A 107 -20.69 -1.58 11.05
N LYS A 108 -21.05 -0.30 11.18
CA LYS A 108 -21.64 0.22 12.42
C LYS A 108 -23.05 -0.31 12.69
N SER A 109 -23.77 -0.76 11.67
CA SER A 109 -25.06 -1.45 11.84
C SER A 109 -24.91 -2.89 12.35
N ASP A 110 -23.75 -3.51 12.12
CA ASP A 110 -23.46 -4.88 12.53
C ASP A 110 -22.56 -4.82 13.77
N GLY A 111 -23.15 -4.85 14.97
CA GLY A 111 -22.49 -4.54 16.25
C GLY A 111 -21.21 -5.33 16.60
N GLN A 112 -20.10 -5.04 15.92
CA GLN A 112 -18.77 -5.56 16.17
C GLN A 112 -17.80 -4.37 16.28
N ALA A 113 -17.19 -4.23 17.46
CA ALA A 113 -16.21 -3.18 17.76
C ALA A 113 -15.08 -3.17 16.71
N ALA A 114 -14.67 -1.95 16.33
CA ALA A 114 -13.66 -1.72 15.31
C ALA A 114 -12.35 -2.48 15.62
N PRO A 115 -11.72 -3.15 14.64
CA PRO A 115 -10.31 -3.47 14.75
C PRO A 115 -9.54 -2.13 14.69
N ASP A 116 -8.67 -1.95 15.66
CA ASP A 116 -7.72 -0.87 15.76
C ASP A 116 -6.86 -0.79 14.48
N VAL A 117 -6.92 0.35 13.79
CA VAL A 117 -6.10 0.67 12.61
C VAL A 117 -4.63 0.93 12.96
N SER A 118 -4.10 0.31 14.03
CA SER A 118 -2.72 0.49 14.49
C SER A 118 -1.72 -0.48 13.84
N ALA A 119 -2.20 -1.53 13.17
CA ALA A 119 -1.34 -2.51 12.51
C ALA A 119 -1.10 -2.17 11.03
N ALA A 120 -0.26 -1.16 10.78
CA ALA A 120 0.55 -1.17 9.56
C ALA A 120 1.49 -2.38 9.61
N PRO A 121 1.66 -3.18 8.54
CA PRO A 121 2.61 -4.28 8.56
C PRO A 121 4.02 -3.69 8.46
N ALA A 122 4.67 -3.52 9.60
CA ALA A 122 6.07 -3.20 9.68
C ALA A 122 6.89 -4.39 9.16
N ALA A 123 7.43 -4.26 7.96
CA ALA A 123 8.58 -5.05 7.53
C ALA A 123 9.83 -4.51 8.26
N THR A 124 10.35 -5.22 9.26
CA THR A 124 11.73 -5.06 9.77
C THR A 124 12.20 -6.33 10.50
N SER A 125 13.14 -7.02 9.85
CA SER A 125 14.28 -7.82 10.35
C SER A 125 14.20 -8.64 11.66
N THR A 126 14.53 -9.93 11.49
CA THR A 126 15.66 -10.64 12.15
C THR A 126 15.73 -10.65 13.69
N GLY A 127 15.62 -11.85 14.28
CA GLY A 127 16.22 -12.14 15.59
C GLY A 127 15.53 -13.20 16.46
N ALA A 128 15.85 -14.47 16.20
CA ALA A 128 16.17 -15.52 17.18
C ALA A 128 15.16 -15.98 18.29
N THR A 129 15.01 -17.32 18.34
CA THR A 129 15.01 -18.17 19.57
C THR A 129 13.67 -18.74 20.07
N THR A 130 13.50 -20.05 19.80
CA THR A 130 13.01 -21.12 20.71
C THR A 130 11.50 -21.37 20.84
N THR A 131 11.03 -22.47 20.23
CA THR A 131 10.46 -23.68 20.89
C THR A 131 9.54 -24.44 19.93
N ILE A 132 10.04 -25.46 19.22
CA ILE A 132 9.26 -26.69 18.91
C ILE A 132 10.24 -27.86 18.87
N GLN A 133 10.23 -28.67 19.92
CA GLN A 133 10.70 -30.05 19.91
C GLN A 133 9.53 -30.94 20.29
N GLN A 134 9.01 -31.67 19.31
CA GLN A 134 8.28 -32.94 19.43
C GLN A 134 8.33 -33.58 18.03
N GLN A 135 9.40 -34.35 17.81
CA GLN A 135 9.36 -35.81 17.68
C GLN A 135 8.82 -36.31 16.33
N GLN A 136 9.77 -36.57 15.43
CA GLN A 136 9.72 -37.70 14.50
C GLN A 136 10.85 -38.65 14.88
N THR A 137 10.53 -39.90 15.20
CA THR A 137 11.41 -41.05 14.98
C THR A 137 10.55 -42.29 14.71
N LYS A 138 10.62 -42.78 13.48
CA LYS A 138 10.31 -44.16 13.10
C LYS A 138 11.59 -44.73 12.48
N THR A 139 11.87 -46.00 12.81
CA THR A 139 12.68 -47.00 12.07
C THR A 139 14.19 -46.73 11.93
N ASP A 140 15.10 -47.69 12.03
CA ASP A 140 15.18 -49.07 12.49
C ASP A 140 16.67 -49.47 12.35
N SER A 141 17.06 -50.59 12.98
CA SER A 141 18.31 -51.37 12.73
C SER A 141 19.65 -50.94 13.40
N ALA A 142 19.93 -51.64 14.51
CA ALA A 142 21.13 -52.42 14.84
C ALA A 142 22.48 -52.13 14.13
N ASN A 143 23.55 -51.83 14.88
CA ASN A 143 24.55 -52.83 15.31
C ASN A 143 25.65 -52.23 16.22
N ASP A 144 25.92 -52.96 17.31
CA ASP A 144 27.21 -53.27 17.98
C ASP A 144 28.26 -52.20 18.37
N VAL A 145 28.34 -51.99 19.69
CA VAL A 145 29.48 -52.10 20.65
C VAL A 145 30.94 -52.11 20.15
N GLU A 146 31.77 -51.26 20.81
CA GLU A 146 33.19 -51.39 21.25
C GLU A 146 33.90 -50.00 21.13
N ASP A 147 34.05 -49.22 22.20
CA ASP A 147 35.12 -49.19 23.23
C ASP A 147 36.54 -48.75 22.72
N VAL A 148 36.86 -47.44 22.89
CA VAL A 148 38.10 -46.79 23.45
C VAL A 148 39.51 -47.18 22.88
N PRO A 149 40.59 -46.33 22.92
CA PRO A 149 40.88 -44.95 22.45
C PRO A 149 42.24 -44.85 21.66
N MET A 150 42.78 -43.63 21.46
CA MET A 150 44.18 -43.25 21.08
C MET A 150 44.73 -43.65 19.70
N GLU A 151 45.08 -42.65 18.87
CA GLU A 151 46.50 -42.37 18.53
C GLU A 151 46.68 -41.04 17.78
N THR A 152 47.75 -40.36 18.15
CA THR A 152 48.35 -39.16 17.54
C THR A 152 49.17 -39.50 16.29
N SER A 153 49.05 -38.75 15.18
CA SER A 153 50.14 -38.50 14.19
C SER A 153 49.63 -37.53 13.11
N LYS A 154 50.13 -36.27 13.04
CA LYS A 154 51.13 -35.70 12.09
C LYS A 154 50.67 -35.68 10.61
N ALA A 155 50.67 -34.57 9.88
CA ALA A 155 51.79 -33.70 9.47
C ALA A 155 52.88 -34.45 8.69
#